data_AF-A0A9D5RVJ6-F1
#
_entry.id   AF-A0A9D5RVJ6-F1
#
_cell.length_a   1.000
_cell.length_b   1.000
_cell.length_c   1.000
_cell.angle_alpha   90.00
_cell.angle_beta   90.00
_cell.angle_gamma   90.00
#
_symmetry.space_group_name_H-M   'P 1'
#
loop_
_entity.id
_entity.type
_entity.pdbx_description
1 polymer ?
#
loop_
_entity_poly.entity_id
_entity_poly.type
_entity_poly.pdbx_seq_one_letter_code
_entity_poly.pdbx_strand_id
1 'polypeptide(L)'
;MSYRTVSKTYAISDLPFTSVSSDELLSGELNAEIEKRIKAVIRDEAPIHEWLLIKRVINSFDLYKAGSRIKTHMDAILKEMKLNVLTDKSGTVYWKAKQKPADYNVYRLFGAYDLTCRDVLYVPDIEIANAAASIAAKEALAYEDLARQTAALMGYTRMGTNVAAGMKRGIAYAVKTKRISVKSGKYVN
;
A
#
# COMPACT_ATOMS: atom_id res chain seq x y z
N MET A 1 18.92 19.59 4.89
CA MET A 1 18.91 18.71 3.72
C MET A 1 17.46 18.36 3.42
N SER A 2 16.99 18.63 2.20
CA SER A 2 15.65 18.27 1.75
C SER A 2 15.54 16.74 1.59
N TYR A 3 14.46 16.15 2.09
CA TYR A 3 14.19 14.70 1.99
C TYR A 3 13.82 14.34 0.55
N ARG A 4 14.66 13.53 -0.11
CA ARG A 4 14.50 13.15 -1.52
C ARG A 4 13.67 11.87 -1.67
N THR A 5 12.69 11.93 -2.56
CA THR A 5 11.82 10.79 -2.91
C THR A 5 11.99 10.37 -4.36
N VAL A 6 11.58 9.14 -4.65
CA VAL A 6 11.69 8.52 -5.97
C VAL A 6 10.31 8.02 -6.41
N SER A 7 9.89 8.38 -7.61
CA SER A 7 8.69 7.79 -8.22
C SER A 7 9.02 6.44 -8.86
N LYS A 8 8.06 5.51 -8.81
CA LYS A 8 8.13 4.24 -9.54
C LYS A 8 6.75 3.86 -10.07
N THR A 9 6.66 3.22 -11.23
CA THR A 9 5.41 2.63 -11.69
C THR A 9 5.06 1.41 -10.86
N TYR A 10 3.82 1.33 -10.37
CA TYR A 10 3.31 0.15 -9.69
C TYR A 10 3.04 -0.98 -10.68
N ALA A 11 3.47 -2.19 -10.32
CA ALA A 11 3.22 -3.41 -11.07
C ALA A 11 2.62 -4.44 -10.12
N ILE A 12 1.64 -5.19 -10.61
CA ILE A 12 0.98 -6.27 -9.87
C ILE A 12 1.84 -7.53 -10.02
N SER A 13 1.96 -8.30 -8.95
CA SER A 13 2.63 -9.59 -8.96
C SER A 13 1.96 -10.51 -9.97
N ASP A 14 2.78 -11.10 -10.84
CA ASP A 14 2.32 -12.15 -11.76
C ASP A 14 2.22 -13.47 -10.97
N LEU A 15 1.00 -13.96 -10.79
CA LEU A 15 0.70 -15.17 -10.03
C LEU A 15 0.06 -16.21 -10.94
N PRO A 16 0.38 -17.50 -10.78
CA PRO A 16 -0.29 -18.56 -11.53
C PRO A 16 -1.79 -18.55 -11.20
N PHE A 17 -2.61 -18.64 -12.25
CA PHE A 17 -4.06 -18.76 -12.11
C PHE A 17 -4.43 -20.23 -11.88
N THR A 18 -5.24 -20.50 -10.85
CA THR A 18 -5.71 -21.85 -10.54
C THR A 18 -7.11 -21.76 -9.97
N SER A 19 -8.13 -22.19 -10.72
CA SER A 19 -9.51 -22.14 -10.22
C SER A 19 -9.72 -23.24 -9.18
N VAL A 20 -10.15 -22.85 -7.98
CA VAL A 20 -10.50 -23.74 -6.86
C VAL A 20 -11.77 -23.26 -6.19
N SER A 21 -12.49 -24.16 -5.54
CA SER A 21 -13.62 -23.83 -4.70
C SER A 21 -13.17 -23.16 -3.38
N SER A 22 -14.11 -22.51 -2.70
CA SER A 22 -13.83 -21.91 -1.39
C SER A 22 -13.51 -22.97 -0.33
N ASP A 23 -14.13 -24.14 -0.39
CA ASP A 23 -13.86 -25.20 0.58
C ASP A 23 -12.50 -25.88 0.34
N GLU A 24 -12.06 -26.00 -0.91
CA GLU A 24 -10.69 -26.45 -1.23
C GLU A 24 -9.62 -25.46 -0.74
N LEU A 25 -9.83 -24.15 -0.90
CA LEU A 25 -8.93 -23.14 -0.33
C LEU A 25 -8.84 -23.27 1.20
N LEU A 26 -9.97 -23.56 1.85
CA LEU A 26 -10.10 -23.64 3.31
C LEU A 26 -9.67 -24.99 3.89
N SER A 27 -9.42 -26.02 3.08
CA SER A 27 -9.09 -27.39 3.53
C SER A 27 -7.73 -27.47 4.23
N GLY A 28 -6.83 -26.52 3.95
CA GLY A 28 -5.46 -26.49 4.44
C GLY A 28 -4.44 -27.18 3.51
N GLU A 29 -4.90 -27.99 2.54
CA GLU A 29 -4.02 -28.67 1.59
C GLU A 29 -3.26 -27.69 0.70
N LEU A 30 -3.87 -26.52 0.42
CA LEU A 30 -3.28 -25.47 -0.40
C LEU A 30 -2.40 -24.49 0.39
N ASN A 31 -2.21 -24.66 1.71
CA ASN A 31 -1.47 -23.70 2.54
C ASN A 31 -0.05 -23.41 2.03
N ALA A 32 0.68 -24.46 1.61
CA ALA A 32 2.04 -24.28 1.08
C ALA A 32 2.06 -23.44 -0.21
N GLU A 33 1.06 -23.61 -1.08
CA GLU A 33 0.93 -22.82 -2.30
C GLU A 33 0.45 -21.40 -2.00
N ILE A 34 -0.47 -21.22 -1.04
CA ILE A 34 -0.89 -19.91 -0.53
C ILE A 34 0.33 -19.14 -0.01
N GLU A 35 1.14 -19.76 0.84
CA GLU A 35 2.37 -19.16 1.37
C GLU A 35 3.36 -18.75 0.27
N LYS A 36 3.51 -19.59 -0.76
CA LYS A 36 4.37 -19.29 -1.92
C LYS A 36 3.87 -18.07 -2.68
N ARG A 37 2.55 -17.97 -2.92
CA ARG A 37 1.94 -16.81 -3.57
C ARG A 37 2.04 -15.55 -2.70
N ILE A 38 1.85 -15.65 -1.39
CA ILE A 38 2.09 -14.54 -0.45
C ILE A 38 3.53 -14.03 -0.58
N LYS A 39 4.53 -14.92 -0.57
CA LYS A 39 5.94 -14.55 -0.72
C LYS A 39 6.21 -13.87 -2.07
N ALA A 40 5.59 -14.35 -3.16
CA ALA A 40 5.71 -13.73 -4.48
C ALA A 40 5.13 -12.30 -4.49
N VAL A 41 3.92 -12.10 -3.96
CA VAL A 41 3.30 -10.77 -3.86
C VAL A 41 4.16 -9.82 -3.02
N ILE A 42 4.69 -10.27 -1.87
CA ILE A 42 5.57 -9.43 -1.04
C ILE A 42 6.87 -9.10 -1.76
N ARG A 43 7.46 -10.06 -2.49
CA ARG A 43 8.68 -9.83 -3.28
C ARG A 43 8.47 -8.73 -4.33
N ASP A 44 7.31 -8.70 -4.97
CA ASP A 44 7.08 -7.82 -6.13
C ASP A 44 6.42 -6.50 -5.73
N GLU A 45 5.52 -6.53 -4.75
CA GLU A 45 4.63 -5.43 -4.39
C GLU A 45 4.88 -4.80 -3.02
N ALA A 46 5.82 -5.30 -2.20
CA ALA A 46 6.10 -4.65 -0.92
C ALA A 46 6.64 -3.20 -1.08
N PRO A 47 6.18 -2.25 -0.25
CA PRO A 47 5.24 -2.43 0.85
C PRO A 47 3.79 -2.63 0.38
N ILE A 48 3.07 -3.60 0.93
CA ILE A 48 1.69 -3.92 0.51
C ILE A 48 0.77 -4.02 1.73
N HIS A 49 -0.41 -3.39 1.63
CA HIS A 49 -1.44 -3.50 2.68
C HIS A 49 -2.03 -4.91 2.73
N GLU A 50 -2.28 -5.43 3.94
CA GLU A 50 -2.76 -6.80 4.19
C GLU A 50 -3.97 -7.18 3.32
N TRP A 51 -4.98 -6.33 3.29
CA TRP A 51 -6.19 -6.61 2.53
C TRP A 51 -5.93 -6.73 1.02
N LEU A 52 -5.00 -5.92 0.48
CA LEU A 52 -4.62 -6.01 -0.92
C LEU A 52 -3.82 -7.28 -1.17
N LEU A 53 -2.90 -7.64 -0.27
CA LEU A 53 -2.15 -8.89 -0.31
C LEU A 53 -3.09 -10.11 -0.36
N ILE A 54 -4.07 -10.17 0.56
CA ILE A 54 -5.06 -11.24 0.61
C ILE A 54 -5.84 -11.30 -0.71
N LYS A 55 -6.33 -10.16 -1.21
CA LYS A 55 -7.03 -10.07 -2.50
C LYS A 55 -6.19 -10.57 -3.67
N ARG A 56 -4.90 -10.24 -3.75
CA ARG A 56 -4.00 -10.76 -4.81
C ARG A 56 -3.96 -12.28 -4.79
N VAL A 57 -3.80 -12.85 -3.62
CA VAL A 57 -3.70 -14.30 -3.46
C VAL A 57 -5.02 -14.98 -3.78
N ILE A 58 -6.16 -14.55 -3.23
CA ILE A 58 -7.44 -15.23 -3.50
C ILE A 58 -7.89 -15.07 -4.95
N ASN A 59 -7.63 -13.93 -5.59
CA ASN A 59 -7.96 -13.73 -7.00
C ASN A 59 -7.15 -14.66 -7.91
N SER A 60 -5.90 -15.00 -7.52
CA SER A 60 -5.10 -16.00 -8.26
C SER A 60 -5.68 -17.42 -8.15
N PHE A 61 -6.60 -17.63 -7.19
CA PHE A 61 -7.38 -18.84 -7.00
C PHE A 61 -8.79 -18.78 -7.62
N ASP A 62 -9.06 -17.77 -8.45
CA ASP A 62 -10.38 -17.47 -9.03
C ASP A 62 -11.46 -17.13 -7.99
N LEU A 63 -11.05 -16.65 -6.82
CA LEU A 63 -11.94 -16.23 -5.74
C LEU A 63 -11.84 -14.71 -5.53
N TYR A 64 -12.95 -14.01 -5.71
CA TYR A 64 -12.98 -12.53 -5.66
C TYR A 64 -13.49 -11.97 -4.33
N LYS A 65 -14.09 -12.81 -3.48
CA LYS A 65 -14.71 -12.41 -2.21
C LYS A 65 -13.96 -13.05 -1.04
N ALA A 66 -13.19 -12.24 -0.31
CA ALA A 66 -12.63 -12.61 0.98
C ALA A 66 -13.72 -12.50 2.08
N GLY A 67 -14.64 -13.46 2.12
CA GLY A 67 -15.59 -13.59 3.23
C GLY A 67 -14.89 -13.88 4.56
N SER A 68 -15.62 -13.83 5.67
CA SER A 68 -15.04 -14.00 7.03
C SER A 68 -14.22 -15.28 7.18
N ARG A 69 -14.71 -16.43 6.68
CA ARG A 69 -13.99 -17.71 6.72
C ARG A 69 -12.64 -17.65 6.00
N ILE A 70 -12.62 -17.12 4.77
CA ILE A 70 -11.39 -16.97 3.97
C ILE A 70 -10.43 -16.00 4.65
N LYS A 71 -10.93 -14.86 5.14
CA LYS A 71 -10.10 -13.87 5.86
C LYS A 71 -9.45 -14.51 7.09
N THR A 72 -10.21 -15.21 7.94
CA THR A 72 -9.69 -15.90 9.12
C THR A 72 -8.62 -16.93 8.76
N HIS A 73 -8.83 -17.71 7.71
CA HIS A 73 -7.86 -18.70 7.25
C HIS A 73 -6.55 -18.03 6.76
N MET A 74 -6.67 -16.99 5.94
CA MET A 74 -5.51 -16.22 5.47
C MET A 74 -4.75 -15.54 6.62
N ASP A 75 -5.47 -15.03 7.63
CA ASP A 75 -4.86 -14.41 8.81
C ASP A 75 -4.06 -15.42 9.65
N ALA A 76 -4.57 -16.64 9.78
CA ALA A 76 -3.84 -17.72 10.44
C ALA A 76 -2.54 -18.03 9.71
N ILE A 77 -2.57 -18.16 8.37
CA ILE A 77 -1.37 -18.39 7.56
C ILE A 77 -0.38 -17.23 7.71
N LEU A 78 -0.82 -15.99 7.53
CA LEU A 78 0.04 -14.81 7.63
C LEU A 78 0.74 -14.69 8.99
N LYS A 79 0.03 -15.05 10.07
CA LYS A 79 0.58 -15.07 11.43
C LYS A 79 1.71 -16.10 11.59
N GLU A 80 1.54 -17.31 11.05
CA GLU A 80 2.55 -18.37 11.13
C GLU A 80 3.80 -18.09 10.29
N MET A 81 3.66 -17.36 9.18
CA MET A 81 4.77 -17.04 8.27
C MET A 81 5.84 -16.11 8.85
N LYS A 82 5.60 -15.45 10.00
CA LYS A 82 6.54 -14.53 10.69
C LYS A 82 7.18 -13.49 9.74
N LEU A 83 6.34 -12.85 8.93
CA LEU A 83 6.75 -11.89 7.90
C LEU A 83 7.20 -10.55 8.50
N ASN A 84 7.99 -9.78 7.73
CA ASN A 84 8.32 -8.40 8.10
C ASN A 84 7.08 -7.52 7.92
N VAL A 85 6.57 -6.96 9.02
CA VAL A 85 5.30 -6.27 9.05
C VAL A 85 5.38 -5.02 9.93
N LEU A 86 4.66 -3.97 9.53
CA LEU A 86 4.44 -2.78 10.35
C LEU A 86 2.95 -2.44 10.29
N THR A 87 2.33 -2.31 11.45
CA THR A 87 0.95 -1.83 11.56
C THR A 87 0.96 -0.33 11.89
N ASP A 88 0.23 0.45 11.10
CA ASP A 88 0.02 1.87 11.32
C ASP A 88 -1.49 2.21 11.27
N LYS A 89 -1.83 3.51 11.12
CA LYS A 89 -3.24 3.95 11.09
C LYS A 89 -3.98 3.52 9.82
N SER A 90 -3.26 3.19 8.75
CA SER A 90 -3.83 2.66 7.50
C SER A 90 -4.11 1.16 7.58
N GLY A 91 -3.46 0.45 8.51
CA GLY A 91 -3.63 -0.98 8.74
C GLY A 91 -2.28 -1.70 8.80
N THR A 92 -2.32 -3.01 8.58
CA THR A 92 -1.13 -3.87 8.55
C THR A 92 -0.47 -3.82 7.18
N VAL A 93 0.81 -3.47 7.12
CA VAL A 93 1.61 -3.37 5.89
C VAL A 93 2.74 -4.37 5.92
N TYR A 94 2.84 -5.19 4.87
CA TYR A 94 3.88 -6.20 4.69
C TYR A 94 5.05 -5.67 3.87
N TRP A 95 6.25 -5.99 4.30
CA TRP A 95 7.51 -5.48 3.78
C TRP A 95 8.40 -6.63 3.31
N LYS A 96 9.37 -6.35 2.42
CA LYS A 96 10.44 -7.34 2.15
C LYS A 96 11.26 -7.56 3.42
N ALA A 97 11.82 -8.76 3.59
CA ALA A 97 12.52 -9.16 4.81
C ALA A 97 13.60 -8.17 5.31
N LYS A 98 14.33 -7.51 4.39
CA LYS A 98 15.40 -6.55 4.72
C LYS A 98 15.01 -5.08 4.49
N GLN A 99 13.77 -4.82 4.09
CA GLN A 99 13.30 -3.47 3.78
C GLN A 99 12.87 -2.78 5.07
N LYS A 100 13.44 -1.60 5.33
CA LYS A 100 13.14 -0.81 6.52
C LYS A 100 12.19 0.34 6.14
N PRO A 101 11.08 0.54 6.87
CA PRO A 101 10.17 1.67 6.64
C PRO A 101 10.87 3.03 6.75
N ALA A 102 11.87 3.17 7.62
CA ALA A 102 12.60 4.43 7.80
C ALA A 102 13.35 4.86 6.52
N ASP A 103 13.90 3.89 5.78
CA ASP A 103 14.71 4.14 4.58
C ASP A 103 13.86 4.20 3.30
N TYR A 104 12.57 3.88 3.40
CA TYR A 104 11.69 3.83 2.24
C TYR A 104 11.25 5.23 1.81
N ASN A 105 11.77 5.66 0.65
CA ASN A 105 11.54 6.97 0.05
C ASN A 105 10.84 6.91 -1.32
N VAL A 106 10.26 5.75 -1.65
CA VAL A 106 9.56 5.53 -2.91
C VAL A 106 8.07 5.85 -2.75
N TYR A 107 7.46 6.45 -3.78
CA TYR A 107 6.01 6.47 -3.96
C TYR A 107 5.69 5.87 -5.33
N ARG A 108 4.65 5.02 -5.37
CA ARG A 108 4.31 4.29 -6.60
C ARG A 108 3.09 4.88 -7.29
N LEU A 109 3.28 5.24 -8.55
CA LEU A 109 2.26 5.78 -9.45
C LEU A 109 1.51 4.66 -10.16
N PHE A 110 0.28 4.93 -10.57
CA PHE A 110 -0.45 4.02 -11.44
C PHE A 110 0.30 3.83 -12.76
N GLY A 111 0.27 2.62 -13.29
CA GLY A 111 0.74 2.31 -14.63
C GLY A 111 -0.20 2.85 -15.70
N ALA A 112 0.20 2.70 -16.96
CA ALA A 112 -0.55 3.19 -18.13
C ALA A 112 -1.98 2.60 -18.25
N TYR A 113 -2.31 1.56 -17.48
CA TYR A 113 -3.62 0.93 -17.43
C TYR A 113 -4.23 1.01 -16.02
N ASP A 114 -5.51 1.40 -15.96
CA ASP A 114 -6.30 1.61 -14.72
C ASP A 114 -6.37 0.36 -13.81
N LEU A 115 -6.04 -0.83 -14.34
CA LEU A 115 -5.96 -2.08 -13.57
C LEU A 115 -4.95 -2.04 -12.41
N THR A 116 -4.00 -1.11 -12.45
CA THR A 116 -3.00 -0.90 -11.40
C THR A 116 -3.41 0.15 -10.36
N CYS A 117 -4.58 0.78 -10.53
CA CYS A 117 -5.15 1.71 -9.57
C CYS A 117 -5.45 0.96 -8.26
N ARG A 118 -4.79 1.41 -7.19
CA ARG A 118 -5.05 0.90 -5.85
C ARG A 118 -6.09 1.78 -5.19
N ASP A 119 -7.05 1.17 -4.52
CA ASP A 119 -7.89 1.91 -3.59
C ASP A 119 -6.97 2.58 -2.55
N VAL A 120 -7.18 3.88 -2.34
CA VAL A 120 -6.41 4.70 -1.40
C VAL A 120 -6.44 4.14 0.02
N LEU A 121 -7.48 3.38 0.39
CA LEU A 121 -7.56 2.68 1.67
C LEU A 121 -6.47 1.62 1.83
N TYR A 122 -5.93 1.09 0.73
CA TYR A 122 -4.93 0.02 0.72
C TYR A 122 -3.57 0.51 0.21
N VAL A 123 -3.38 1.83 0.10
CA VAL A 123 -2.08 2.44 -0.14
C VAL A 123 -1.42 2.73 1.21
N PRO A 124 -0.20 2.20 1.47
CA PRO A 124 0.52 2.50 2.71
C PRO A 124 0.72 4.01 2.91
N ASP A 125 0.49 4.51 4.13
CA ASP A 125 0.59 5.95 4.46
C ASP A 125 1.97 6.53 4.08
N ILE A 126 3.05 5.72 4.15
CA ILE A 126 4.40 6.11 3.76
C ILE A 126 4.52 6.46 2.27
N GLU A 127 3.75 5.83 1.38
CA GLU A 127 3.78 6.16 -0.05
C GLU A 127 3.09 7.49 -0.31
N ILE A 128 1.97 7.74 0.38
CA ILE A 128 1.28 9.03 0.34
C ILE A 128 2.19 10.11 0.92
N ALA A 129 2.90 9.82 2.02
CA ALA A 129 3.86 10.71 2.64
C ALA A 129 5.02 11.08 1.71
N ASN A 130 5.56 10.09 0.98
CA ASN A 130 6.64 10.31 0.02
C ASN A 130 6.17 11.09 -1.21
N ALA A 131 4.93 10.86 -1.67
CA ALA A 131 4.32 11.66 -2.73
C ALA A 131 4.12 13.12 -2.29
N ALA A 132 3.59 13.35 -1.08
CA ALA A 132 3.42 14.69 -0.52
C ALA A 132 4.77 15.40 -0.33
N ALA A 133 5.80 14.70 0.15
CA ALA A 133 7.15 15.24 0.25
C ALA A 133 7.72 15.65 -1.11
N SER A 134 7.44 14.88 -2.18
CA SER A 134 7.85 15.25 -3.54
C SER A 134 7.21 16.55 -4.03
N ILE A 135 5.97 16.82 -3.64
CA ILE A 135 5.25 18.06 -3.98
C ILE A 135 5.81 19.22 -3.16
N ALA A 136 5.92 19.05 -1.83
CA ALA A 136 6.41 20.07 -0.91
C ALA A 136 7.90 20.44 -1.10
N ALA A 137 8.67 19.61 -1.82
CA ALA A 137 10.04 19.92 -2.22
C ALA A 137 10.13 20.94 -3.37
N LYS A 138 9.04 21.15 -4.12
CA LYS A 138 8.98 22.11 -5.23
C LYS A 138 8.50 23.48 -4.77
N GLU A 139 7.56 23.51 -3.83
CA GLU A 139 6.95 24.74 -3.32
C GLU A 139 6.32 24.54 -1.93
N ALA A 140 6.19 25.66 -1.19
CA ALA A 140 5.52 25.68 0.10
C ALA A 140 4.01 25.82 -0.06
N LEU A 141 3.25 24.84 0.43
CA LEU A 141 1.80 24.74 0.16
C LEU A 141 0.95 24.72 1.43
N ALA A 142 -0.26 25.27 1.35
CA ALA A 142 -1.29 25.00 2.36
C ALA A 142 -1.73 23.53 2.29
N TYR A 143 -2.34 23.03 3.38
CA TYR A 143 -2.79 21.64 3.45
C TYR A 143 -3.67 21.23 2.27
N GLU A 144 -4.67 22.05 1.93
CA GLU A 144 -5.64 21.74 0.88
C GLU A 144 -4.98 21.58 -0.50
N ASP A 145 -4.01 22.43 -0.82
CA ASP A 145 -3.28 22.35 -2.08
C ASP A 145 -2.35 21.14 -2.10
N LEU A 146 -1.63 20.90 -1.00
CA LEU A 146 -0.77 19.72 -0.88
C LEU A 146 -1.57 18.42 -1.02
N ALA A 147 -2.71 18.31 -0.34
CA ALA A 147 -3.57 17.13 -0.40
C ALA A 147 -4.10 16.90 -1.82
N ARG A 148 -4.58 17.95 -2.49
CA ARG A 148 -5.11 17.87 -3.86
C ARG A 148 -4.02 17.50 -4.86
N GLN A 149 -2.87 18.15 -4.81
CA GLN A 149 -1.75 17.87 -5.70
C GLN A 149 -1.19 16.46 -5.46
N THR A 150 -1.10 16.01 -4.21
CA THR A 150 -0.67 14.64 -3.87
C THR A 150 -1.64 13.60 -4.43
N ALA A 151 -2.95 13.81 -4.25
CA ALA A 151 -3.97 12.91 -4.79
C ALA A 151 -3.89 12.82 -6.32
N ALA A 152 -3.79 13.96 -7.00
CA ALA A 152 -3.65 14.02 -8.45
C ALA A 152 -2.36 13.35 -8.94
N LEU A 153 -1.23 13.59 -8.27
CA LEU A 153 0.05 12.95 -8.56
C LEU A 153 -0.07 11.43 -8.49
N MET A 154 -0.79 10.92 -7.48
CA MET A 154 -1.02 9.49 -7.30
C MET A 154 -2.12 8.93 -8.20
N GLY A 155 -2.75 9.74 -9.05
CA GLY A 155 -3.76 9.33 -10.04
C GLY A 155 -5.20 9.35 -9.56
N TYR A 156 -5.49 9.87 -8.37
CA TYR A 156 -6.86 10.03 -7.87
C TYR A 156 -7.49 11.31 -8.44
N THR A 157 -8.47 11.14 -9.32
CA THR A 157 -9.14 12.25 -10.02
C THR A 157 -10.20 12.96 -9.16
N ARG A 158 -10.72 12.32 -8.12
CA ARG A 158 -11.76 12.87 -7.24
C ARG A 158 -11.32 12.81 -5.77
N MET A 159 -11.50 13.92 -5.06
CA MET A 159 -11.28 14.02 -3.62
C MET A 159 -12.52 13.55 -2.84
N GLY A 160 -12.85 12.26 -2.95
CA GLY A 160 -13.92 11.65 -2.15
C GLY A 160 -13.49 11.43 -0.68
N THR A 161 -14.44 11.03 0.17
CA THR A 161 -14.22 10.81 1.61
C THR A 161 -12.99 9.94 1.92
N ASN A 162 -12.82 8.82 1.21
CA ASN A 162 -11.69 7.91 1.42
C ASN A 162 -10.36 8.53 0.97
N VAL A 163 -10.34 9.24 -0.16
CA VAL A 163 -9.14 9.91 -0.68
C VAL A 163 -8.72 11.03 0.27
N ALA A 164 -9.65 11.86 0.70
CA ALA A 164 -9.39 12.93 1.66
C ALA A 164 -8.84 12.38 2.99
N ALA A 165 -9.43 11.30 3.52
CA ALA A 165 -8.96 10.64 4.71
C ALA A 165 -7.55 10.05 4.54
N GLY A 166 -7.27 9.41 3.40
CA GLY A 166 -5.95 8.88 3.06
C GLY A 166 -4.88 9.97 2.96
N MET A 167 -5.17 11.08 2.26
CA MET A 167 -4.25 12.22 2.16
C MET A 167 -3.97 12.82 3.54
N LYS A 168 -5.00 12.97 4.39
CA LYS A 168 -4.84 13.43 5.77
C LYS A 168 -3.89 12.54 6.56
N ARG A 169 -4.07 11.21 6.49
CA ARG A 169 -3.20 10.25 7.19
C ARG A 169 -1.76 10.30 6.67
N GLY A 170 -1.57 10.23 5.36
CA GLY A 170 -0.25 10.25 4.72
C GLY A 170 0.52 11.54 4.96
N ILE A 171 -0.12 12.70 4.85
CA ILE A 171 0.52 13.99 5.14
C ILE A 171 0.88 14.10 6.63
N ALA A 172 -0.01 13.68 7.53
CA ALA A 172 0.30 13.62 8.95
C ALA A 172 1.48 12.68 9.25
N TYR A 173 1.57 11.54 8.55
CA TYR A 173 2.70 10.62 8.63
C TYR A 173 4.00 11.28 8.13
N ALA A 174 3.94 12.04 7.04
CA ALA A 174 5.09 12.78 6.51
C ALA A 174 5.65 13.79 7.51
N VAL A 175 4.78 14.54 8.20
CA VAL A 175 5.18 15.47 9.28
C VAL A 175 5.76 14.70 10.46
N LYS A 176 5.06 13.67 10.95
CA LYS A 176 5.49 12.86 12.10
C LYS A 176 6.88 12.26 11.87
N THR A 177 7.17 11.85 10.64
CA THR A 177 8.45 11.24 10.26
C THR A 177 9.47 12.23 9.70
N LYS A 178 9.22 13.54 9.83
CA LYS A 178 10.11 14.64 9.42
C LYS A 178 10.50 14.60 7.93
N ARG A 179 9.64 14.03 7.09
CA ARG A 179 9.76 14.08 5.61
C ARG A 179 9.31 15.43 5.05
N ILE A 180 8.42 16.10 5.77
CA ILE A 180 8.03 17.49 5.56
C ILE A 180 7.89 18.16 6.93
N SER A 181 7.94 19.49 6.95
CA SER A 181 7.76 20.34 8.12
C SER A 181 6.71 21.41 7.84
N VAL A 182 6.15 22.00 8.89
CA VAL A 182 5.18 23.10 8.77
C VAL A 182 5.86 24.40 9.18
N LYS A 183 5.88 25.38 8.27
CA LYS A 183 6.42 26.73 8.50
C LYS A 183 5.36 27.76 8.09
N SER A 184 4.98 28.63 9.02
CA SER A 184 3.96 29.67 8.79
C SER A 184 2.65 29.13 8.18
N GLY A 185 2.19 27.97 8.65
CA GLY A 185 0.98 27.31 8.16
C GLY A 185 1.12 26.58 6.82
N LYS A 186 2.30 26.59 6.20
CA LYS A 186 2.59 25.90 4.95
C LYS A 186 3.50 24.69 5.16
N TYR A 187 3.28 23.65 4.38
CA TYR A 187 4.06 22.43 4.37
C TYR A 187 5.24 22.59 3.41
N VAL A 188 6.44 22.25 3.88
CA VAL A 188 7.70 22.35 3.14
C VAL A 188 8.57 21.12 3.40
N ASN A 189 9.37 20.72 2.43
CA ASN A 189 10.34 19.63 2.58
C ASN A 189 11.67 20.12 3.18
#